data_AF-A0A523GGB1-F1
#
_entry.id   AF-A0A523GGB1-F1
#
_cell.length_a   1.000
_cell.length_b   1.000
_cell.length_c   1.000
_cell.angle_alpha   90.00
_cell.angle_beta   90.00
_cell.angle_gamma   90.00
#
_symmetry.space_group_name_H-M   'P 1'
#
loop_
_entity.id
_entity.type
_entity.pdbx_description
1 polymer ?
#
loop_
_entity_poly.entity_id
_entity_poly.type
_entity_poly.pdbx_seq_one_letter_code
_entity_poly.pdbx_strand_id
1 'polypeptide(L)'
;MSKAVKSRYSDKELEKFRILILEKIEKAQEQLHLIESAYKNDSNNGTDDTSPTFKAFDEGSEVMSKETSSQLAIRQEKFIRDLRNALIRIENKTYGICRVTGKLINPKR
;
A
#
# COMPACT_ATOMS: atom_id res chain seq x y z
N MET A 1 -4.36 37.26 23.97
CA MET A 1 -5.04 36.92 22.69
C MET A 1 -4.88 35.43 22.41
N SER A 2 -5.82 34.62 22.86
CA SER A 2 -5.84 33.16 22.65
C SER A 2 -6.16 32.86 21.18
N LYS A 3 -5.13 32.64 20.36
CA LYS A 3 -5.28 32.08 19.01
C LYS A 3 -6.02 30.75 19.16
N ALA A 4 -7.25 30.67 18.66
CA ALA A 4 -8.01 29.44 18.62
C ALA A 4 -7.17 28.37 17.89
N VAL A 5 -6.69 27.38 18.64
CA VAL A 5 -5.93 26.26 18.09
C VAL A 5 -6.91 25.45 17.24
N LYS A 6 -6.73 25.47 15.92
CA LYS A 6 -7.54 24.66 15.01
C LYS A 6 -7.37 23.19 15.41
N SER A 7 -8.42 22.60 15.95
CA SER A 7 -8.43 21.22 16.45
C SER A 7 -8.64 20.20 15.33
N ARG A 8 -9.12 20.63 14.16
CA ARG A 8 -9.42 19.78 13.00
C ARG A 8 -9.22 20.53 11.68
N TYR A 9 -9.05 19.76 10.61
CA TYR A 9 -9.14 20.27 9.24
C TYR A 9 -10.55 20.76 8.90
N SER A 10 -10.64 21.72 7.99
CA SER A 10 -11.93 22.15 7.44
C SER A 10 -12.51 21.08 6.50
N ASP A 11 -13.83 21.09 6.30
CA ASP A 11 -14.48 20.13 5.40
C ASP A 11 -13.93 20.21 3.96
N LYS A 12 -13.52 21.41 3.50
CA LYS A 12 -12.85 21.61 2.21
C LYS A 12 -11.48 20.95 2.13
N GLU A 13 -10.71 20.96 3.21
CA GLU A 13 -9.40 20.29 3.26
C GLU A 13 -9.57 18.77 3.35
N LEU A 14 -10.54 18.31 4.15
CA LEU A 14 -10.90 16.90 4.25
C LEU A 14 -11.31 16.30 2.90
N GLU A 15 -12.08 17.03 2.10
CA GLU A 15 -12.48 16.59 0.76
C GLU A 15 -11.28 16.47 -0.20
N LYS A 16 -10.34 17.42 -0.15
CA LYS A 16 -9.09 17.31 -0.92
C LYS A 16 -8.28 16.07 -0.54
N PHE A 17 -8.19 15.75 0.76
CA PHE A 17 -7.53 14.54 1.22
C PHE A 17 -8.29 13.28 0.81
N ARG A 18 -9.63 13.31 0.81
CA ARG A 18 -10.47 12.20 0.35
C ARG A 18 -10.15 11.83 -1.10
N ILE A 19 -10.18 12.81 -2.00
CA ILE A 19 -9.89 12.61 -3.43
C ILE A 19 -8.48 12.05 -3.62
N LEU A 20 -7.49 12.62 -2.94
CA LEU A 20 -6.09 12.16 -3.03
C LEU A 20 -5.89 10.74 -2.47
N ILE A 21 -6.62 10.36 -1.44
CA ILE A 21 -6.58 9.00 -0.90
C ILE A 21 -7.25 8.01 -1.87
N LEU A 22 -8.37 8.37 -2.49
CA LEU A 22 -9.04 7.52 -3.48
C LEU A 22 -8.15 7.24 -4.68
N GLU A 23 -7.51 8.27 -5.24
CA GLU A 23 -6.54 8.11 -6.33
C GLU A 23 -5.35 7.21 -5.93
N LYS A 24 -4.88 7.33 -4.69
CA LYS A 24 -3.82 6.45 -4.16
C LYS A 24 -4.28 5.00 -4.00
N ILE A 25 -5.53 4.77 -3.61
CA ILE A 25 -6.09 3.42 -3.48
C ILE A 25 -6.13 2.76 -4.86
N GLU A 26 -6.63 3.46 -5.88
CA GLU A 26 -6.71 2.95 -7.25
C GLU A 26 -5.34 2.53 -7.78
N LYS A 27 -4.34 3.44 -7.74
CA LYS A 27 -2.95 3.14 -8.12
C LYS A 27 -2.36 1.99 -7.31
N ALA A 28 -2.66 1.94 -6.01
CA ALA A 28 -2.14 0.89 -5.15
C ALA A 28 -2.74 -0.48 -5.47
N GLN A 29 -4.01 -0.54 -5.87
CA GLN A 29 -4.70 -1.76 -6.31
C GLN A 29 -4.16 -2.25 -7.66
N GLU A 30 -3.90 -1.36 -8.61
CA GLU A 30 -3.25 -1.70 -9.88
C GLU A 30 -1.87 -2.31 -9.65
N GLN A 31 -1.06 -1.69 -8.79
CA GLN A 31 0.26 -2.21 -8.42
C GLN A 31 0.18 -3.58 -7.75
N LEU A 32 -0.77 -3.77 -6.83
CA LEU A 32 -0.98 -5.07 -6.19
C LEU A 32 -1.33 -6.14 -7.23
N HIS A 33 -2.22 -5.84 -8.17
CA HIS A 33 -2.61 -6.76 -9.24
C HIS A 33 -1.42 -7.15 -10.13
N LEU A 34 -0.53 -6.20 -10.41
CA LEU A 34 0.69 -6.45 -11.18
C LEU A 34 1.68 -7.33 -10.43
N ILE A 35 1.88 -7.09 -9.12
CA ILE A 35 2.73 -7.94 -8.27
C ILE A 35 2.14 -9.35 -8.17
N GLU A 36 0.83 -9.46 -7.96
CA GLU A 36 0.14 -10.75 -7.88
C GLU A 36 0.21 -11.55 -9.18
N SER A 37 0.02 -10.90 -10.32
CA SER A 37 0.09 -11.58 -11.62
C SER A 37 1.51 -12.03 -11.97
N ALA A 38 2.55 -11.32 -11.49
CA ALA A 38 3.94 -11.68 -11.72
C ALA A 38 4.37 -13.01 -11.06
N TYR A 39 3.82 -13.35 -9.88
CA TYR A 39 4.14 -14.62 -9.22
C TYR A 39 3.02 -15.68 -9.33
N LYS A 40 1.77 -15.30 -9.65
CA LYS A 40 0.68 -16.26 -9.95
C LYS A 40 0.77 -16.85 -11.35
N ASN A 41 1.40 -16.17 -12.31
CA ASN A 41 1.71 -16.73 -13.64
C ASN A 41 2.88 -17.74 -13.58
N ASP A 42 2.76 -18.70 -12.67
CA ASP A 42 3.47 -19.98 -12.66
C ASP A 42 2.85 -20.94 -13.69
N SER A 43 2.28 -20.40 -14.77
CA SER A 43 1.83 -21.17 -15.94
C SER A 43 3.07 -21.63 -16.70
N ASN A 44 3.66 -22.67 -16.11
CA ASN A 44 4.46 -23.70 -16.72
C ASN A 44 4.15 -23.85 -18.23
N ASN A 45 5.13 -23.53 -19.07
CA ASN A 45 5.32 -24.29 -20.29
C ASN A 45 6.82 -24.50 -20.49
N GLY A 46 7.36 -25.40 -19.68
CA GLY A 46 8.70 -25.93 -19.85
C GLY A 46 8.87 -26.57 -21.22
N THR A 47 9.88 -26.10 -21.94
CA THR A 47 10.60 -26.90 -22.93
C THR A 47 12.09 -26.80 -22.62
N ASP A 48 12.52 -27.37 -21.50
CA ASP A 48 13.94 -27.71 -21.33
C ASP A 48 14.11 -28.92 -20.41
N ASP A 49 13.58 -30.04 -20.90
CA ASP A 49 13.79 -31.36 -20.31
C ASP A 49 15.12 -31.97 -20.77
N THR A 50 16.22 -31.21 -20.74
CA THR A 50 17.54 -31.75 -21.09
C THR A 50 18.69 -31.08 -20.31
N SER A 51 18.95 -31.50 -19.06
CA SER A 51 20.29 -31.60 -18.41
C SER A 51 20.18 -31.55 -16.86
N PRO A 52 20.75 -32.51 -16.09
CA PRO A 52 20.64 -32.53 -14.62
C PRO A 52 21.66 -31.65 -13.87
N THR A 53 22.57 -30.97 -14.55
CA THR A 53 23.80 -30.46 -13.93
C THR A 53 23.73 -29.02 -13.39
N PHE A 54 22.67 -28.26 -13.68
CA PHE A 54 22.57 -26.82 -13.32
C PHE A 54 21.27 -26.43 -12.57
N LYS A 55 20.38 -27.38 -12.27
CA LYS A 55 19.03 -27.08 -11.72
C LYS A 55 19.04 -26.54 -10.28
N ALA A 56 20.00 -26.95 -9.44
CA ALA A 56 20.01 -26.57 -8.03
C ALA A 56 20.31 -25.08 -7.73
N PHE A 57 20.95 -24.36 -8.67
CA PHE A 57 21.27 -22.95 -8.48
C PHE A 57 20.14 -22.01 -8.94
N ASP A 58 19.42 -22.40 -10.00
CA ASP A 58 18.29 -21.61 -10.54
C ASP A 58 17.05 -21.68 -9.62
N GLU A 59 16.80 -22.86 -9.05
CA GLU A 59 15.66 -23.09 -8.14
C GLU A 59 15.72 -22.19 -6.89
N GLY A 60 16.93 -21.88 -6.38
CA GLY A 60 17.11 -20.95 -5.27
C GLY A 60 16.83 -19.49 -5.64
N SER A 61 17.12 -19.09 -6.87
CA SER A 61 16.90 -17.73 -7.38
C SER A 61 15.41 -17.48 -7.62
N GLU A 62 14.69 -18.47 -8.16
CA GLU A 62 13.24 -18.39 -8.35
C GLU A 62 12.47 -18.33 -7.01
N VAL A 63 12.86 -19.14 -6.03
CA VAL A 63 12.26 -19.13 -4.69
C VAL A 63 12.44 -17.76 -4.01
N MET A 64 13.64 -17.18 -4.10
CA MET A 64 13.92 -15.85 -3.54
C MET A 64 13.09 -14.74 -4.24
N SER A 65 12.93 -14.81 -5.56
CA SER A 65 12.11 -13.86 -6.33
C SER A 65 10.62 -13.93 -5.96
N LYS A 66 10.09 -15.15 -5.79
CA LYS A 66 8.71 -15.38 -5.34
C LYS A 66 8.49 -14.88 -3.90
N GLU A 67 9.42 -15.12 -2.99
CA GLU A 67 9.32 -14.67 -1.60
C GLU A 67 9.33 -13.15 -1.49
N THR A 68 10.26 -12.48 -2.18
CA THR A 68 10.35 -11.02 -2.20
C THR A 68 9.09 -10.36 -2.80
N SER A 69 8.54 -10.94 -3.87
CA SER A 69 7.29 -10.49 -4.48
C SER A 69 6.09 -10.66 -3.53
N SER A 70 6.02 -11.77 -2.81
CA SER A 70 4.99 -12.01 -1.79
C SER A 70 5.07 -11.00 -0.65
N GLN A 71 6.27 -10.73 -0.13
CA GLN A 71 6.47 -9.72 0.92
C GLN A 71 6.06 -8.31 0.44
N LEU A 72 6.33 -7.97 -0.83
CA LEU A 72 5.93 -6.70 -1.42
C LEU A 72 4.40 -6.60 -1.52
N ALA A 73 3.73 -7.66 -1.97
CA ALA A 73 2.26 -7.72 -2.02
C ALA A 73 1.62 -7.50 -0.64
N ILE A 74 2.12 -8.18 0.40
CA ILE A 74 1.63 -8.02 1.78
C ILE A 74 1.76 -6.56 2.26
N ARG A 75 2.89 -5.90 1.94
CA ARG A 75 3.09 -4.48 2.28
C ARG A 75 2.10 -3.59 1.54
N GLN A 76 1.82 -3.89 0.28
CA GLN A 76 0.88 -3.14 -0.54
C GLN A 76 -0.57 -3.29 -0.04
N GLU A 77 -0.99 -4.50 0.31
CA GLU A 77 -2.30 -4.75 0.94
C GLU A 77 -2.47 -3.98 2.25
N LYS A 78 -1.43 -3.99 3.10
CA LYS A 78 -1.41 -3.22 4.33
C LYS A 78 -1.56 -1.73 4.06
N PHE A 79 -0.87 -1.21 3.04
CA PHE A 79 -0.97 0.19 2.63
C PHE A 79 -2.40 0.55 2.18
N ILE A 80 -3.02 -0.29 1.34
CA ILE A 80 -4.42 -0.11 0.92
C ILE A 80 -5.37 -0.10 2.13
N ARG A 81 -5.18 -1.02 3.08
CA ARG A 81 -5.97 -1.06 4.32
C ARG A 81 -5.81 0.24 5.13
N ASP A 82 -4.60 0.75 5.24
CA ASP A 82 -4.32 1.99 5.96
C ASP A 82 -4.95 3.22 5.26
N LEU A 83 -4.99 3.24 3.92
CA LEU A 83 -5.71 4.26 3.15
C LEU A 83 -7.24 4.18 3.35
N ARG A 84 -7.83 2.98 3.36
CA ARG A 84 -9.26 2.80 3.69
C ARG A 84 -9.58 3.27 5.10
N ASN A 85 -8.72 2.96 6.06
CA ASN A 85 -8.85 3.47 7.44
C ASN A 85 -8.74 5.01 7.49
N ALA A 86 -7.92 5.61 6.63
CA ALA A 86 -7.83 7.06 6.53
C ALA A 86 -9.15 7.68 6.01
N LEU A 87 -9.83 7.05 5.04
CA LEU A 87 -11.16 7.48 4.58
C LEU A 87 -12.19 7.49 5.73
N ILE A 88 -12.23 6.43 6.53
CA ILE A 88 -13.12 6.35 7.71
C ILE A 88 -12.83 7.51 8.69
N ARG A 89 -11.55 7.86 8.89
CA ARG A 89 -11.17 9.00 9.75
C ARG A 89 -11.59 10.34 9.16
N ILE A 90 -11.59 10.48 7.84
CA ILE A 90 -12.09 11.68 7.15
C ILE A 90 -13.60 11.83 7.36
N GLU A 91 -14.36 10.75 7.19
CA GLU A 91 -15.81 10.74 7.42
C GLU A 91 -16.16 11.07 8.88
N ASN A 92 -15.40 10.52 9.83
CA ASN A 92 -15.53 10.83 11.25
C ASN A 92 -14.95 12.20 11.66
N LYS A 93 -14.39 12.98 10.71
CA LYS A 93 -13.74 14.28 10.95
C LYS A 93 -12.61 14.24 11.98
N THR A 94 -11.96 13.08 12.13
CA THR A 94 -10.81 12.84 13.04
C THR A 94 -9.48 12.73 12.28
N TYR A 95 -9.52 12.87 10.96
CA TYR A 95 -8.32 12.82 10.12
C TYR A 95 -7.33 13.93 10.47
N GLY A 96 -6.05 13.57 10.56
CA GLY A 96 -4.99 14.52 10.88
C GLY A 96 -4.85 14.88 12.36
N ILE A 97 -5.62 14.28 13.26
CA ILE A 97 -5.48 14.51 14.71
C ILE A 97 -4.51 13.47 15.29
N CYS A 98 -3.47 13.94 15.98
CA CYS A 98 -2.54 13.06 16.68
C CYS A 98 -3.27 12.33 17.82
N ARG A 99 -3.25 11.00 17.81
CA ARG A 99 -3.90 10.18 18.85
C ARG A 99 -3.34 10.40 20.25
N VAL A 100 -2.07 10.77 20.37
CA VAL A 100 -1.40 10.96 21.67
C VAL A 100 -1.59 12.38 22.18
N THR A 101 -1.40 13.38 21.32
CA THR A 101 -1.38 14.79 21.75
C THR A 101 -2.68 15.53 21.50
N GLY A 102 -3.62 14.97 20.73
CA GLY A 102 -4.83 15.65 20.29
C GLY A 102 -4.58 16.85 19.36
N LYS A 103 -3.33 17.10 18.96
CA LYS A 103 -2.94 18.23 18.10
C LYS A 103 -3.10 17.86 16.62
N LEU A 104 -3.39 18.88 15.81
CA LEU A 104 -3.43 18.75 14.35
C LEU A 104 -2.02 18.48 13.79
N ILE A 105 -1.88 17.40 13.03
CA ILE A 105 -0.67 17.02 12.30
C ILE A 105 -0.54 17.96 11.09
N ASN A 106 0.67 18.43 10.78
CA ASN A 106 0.91 19.31 9.64
C ASN A 106 0.56 18.60 8.31
N PRO A 107 -0.18 19.24 7.40
CA PRO A 107 -0.59 18.64 6.12
C PRO A 107 0.56 18.31 5.16
N LYS A 108 1.77 18.85 5.37
CA LYS A 108 2.96 18.60 4.52
C LYS A 108 3.86 17.45 4.99
N ARG A 109 3.44 16.71 6.02
CA ARG A 109 4.24 15.64 6.63
C ARG A 109 4.04 14.32 5.91
#